data_AF-A0A419GUR1-F1
#
_entry.id   AF-A0A419GUR1-F1
#
_cell.length_a   1.000
_cell.length_b   1.000
_cell.length_c   1.000
_cell.angle_alpha   90.00
_cell.angle_beta   90.00
_cell.angle_gamma   90.00
#
_symmetry.space_group_name_H-M   'P 1'
#
loop_
_entity.id
_entity.type
_entity.pdbx_description
1 polymer ?
#
loop_
_entity_poly.entity_id
_entity_poly.type
_entity_poly.pdbx_seq_one_letter_code
_entity_poly.pdbx_strand_id
1 'polypeptide(L)' 'KIFRRLVLKDGVLTGFILIGDVAYAGVLTTMIRSREAVGPLAEEILDGGLERFAAGRARRAAQSRAAWGPPAIPA' A
#
# COMPACT_ATOMS: atom_id res chain seq x y z
N LYS A 1 20.99 12.81 -1.30
CA LYS A 1 20.82 11.64 -0.40
C LYS A 1 19.33 11.41 -0.21
N ILE A 2 18.83 10.23 -0.54
CA ILE A 2 17.40 9.91 -0.39
C ILE A 2 17.15 9.55 1.07
N PHE A 3 16.08 10.06 1.66
CA PHE A 3 15.65 9.70 3.02
C PHE A 3 14.18 9.30 3.01
N ARG A 4 13.88 8.18 3.67
CA ARG A 4 12.53 7.62 3.77
C ARG A 4 12.29 7.15 5.20
N ARG A 5 11.13 7.50 5.75
CA ARG A 5 10.68 7.00 7.06
C ARG A 5 9.18 6.79 7.04
N LEU A 6 8.72 5.64 7.53
CA LEU A 6 7.30 5.38 7.76
C LEU A 6 6.99 5.54 9.25
N VAL A 7 5.78 5.98 9.56
CA VAL A 7 5.24 6.08 10.92
C VAL A 7 4.08 5.11 11.03
N LEU A 8 4.26 4.11 11.88
CA LEU A 8 3.29 3.05 12.12
C LEU A 8 2.70 3.21 13.51
N LYS A 9 1.40 2.94 13.63
CA LYS A 9 0.71 2.79 14.91
C LYS A 9 -0.10 1.49 14.83
N ASP A 10 0.14 0.57 15.76
CA ASP A 10 -0.55 -0.73 15.80
C ASP A 10 -0.47 -1.50 14.47
N GLY A 11 0.67 -1.40 13.77
CA GLY A 11 0.89 -2.03 12.46
C GLY A 11 0.21 -1.32 11.27
N VAL A 12 -0.50 -0.22 11.51
CA VAL A 12 -1.17 0.60 10.48
C VAL A 12 -0.32 1.81 10.12
N LEU A 13 -0.26 2.14 8.83
CA LEU A 13 0.44 3.34 8.37
C LEU A 13 -0.34 4.61 8.78
N THR A 14 0.32 5.49 9.52
CA THR A 14 -0.26 6.76 9.99
C THR A 14 0.43 7.99 9.42
N GLY A 15 1.66 7.85 8.95
CA GLY A 15 2.43 8.95 8.37
C GLY A 15 3.69 8.47 7.66
N PHE A 16 4.35 9.39 6.96
CA PHE A 16 5.64 9.15 6.33
C PHE A 16 6.44 10.45 6.17
N ILE A 17 7.75 10.31 6.02
CA ILE A 17 8.67 11.38 5.61
C ILE A 17 9.44 10.88 4.40
N LEU A 18 9.41 11.64 3.31
CA LEU A 18 10.13 11.36 2.08
C LEU A 18 10.96 12.60 1.69
N ILE A 19 12.25 12.41 1.43
CA ILE A 19 13.16 13.47 0.96
C ILE A 19 13.94 12.95 -0.24
N GLY A 20 13.91 13.68 -1.34
CA GLY A 20 14.59 13.34 -2.59
C GLY A 20 13.89 12.29 -3.46
N ASP A 21 12.96 11.52 -2.91
CA ASP A 21 12.13 10.54 -3.65
C ASP A 21 10.68 10.60 -3.18
N VAL A 22 9.87 11.39 -3.90
CA VAL A 22 8.48 11.71 -3.55
C VAL A 22 7.45 11.08 -4.49
N ALA A 23 7.88 10.32 -5.50
CA ALA A 23 7.02 9.74 -6.54
C ALA A 23 5.87 8.90 -5.96
N TYR A 24 6.09 8.32 -4.77
CA TYR A 24 5.16 7.41 -4.11
C TYR A 24 4.39 8.02 -2.94
N ALA A 25 4.49 9.34 -2.73
CA ALA A 25 3.75 10.02 -1.65
C ALA A 25 2.23 9.79 -1.76
N GLY A 26 1.67 9.79 -2.98
CA GLY A 26 0.23 9.54 -3.21
C GLY A 26 -0.21 8.11 -2.86
N VAL A 27 0.66 7.13 -3.09
CA VAL A 27 0.44 5.71 -2.78
C VAL A 27 0.37 5.51 -1.26
N LEU A 28 1.30 6.10 -0.52
CA LEU A 28 1.33 6.07 0.95
C LEU A 28 0.18 6.86 1.58
N THR A 29 -0.17 8.01 1.00
CA THR A 29 -1.32 8.82 1.46
C THR A 29 -2.63 8.04 1.35
N THR A 30 -2.80 7.30 0.26
CA THR A 30 -3.98 6.45 0.07
C THR A 30 -4.03 5.32 1.10
N MET A 31 -2.89 4.73 1.46
CA MET A 31 -2.83 3.68 2.49
C MET A 31 -3.21 4.20 3.87
N ILE A 32 -2.74 5.39 4.23
CA ILE A 32 -3.13 6.07 5.47
C ILE A 32 -4.64 6.27 5.50
N ARG A 33 -5.22 6.79 4.41
CA ARG A 33 -6.67 6.99 4.29
C ARG A 33 -7.46 5.69 4.41
N SER A 34 -6.96 4.61 3.81
CA SER A 34 -7.59 3.29 3.87
C SER A 34 -7.29 2.50 5.15
N ARG A 35 -6.46 3.05 6.06
CA ARG A 35 -6.01 2.39 7.31
C ARG A 35 -5.41 1.01 7.05
N GLU A 36 -4.60 0.90 5.99
CA GLU A 36 -4.03 -0.38 5.58
C GLU A 36 -2.95 -0.83 6.58
N ALA A 37 -3.06 -2.08 7.05
CA ALA A 37 -2.07 -2.70 7.91
C ALA A 37 -0.83 -3.07 7.08
N VAL A 38 0.31 -2.47 7.40
CA VAL A 38 1.57 -2.66 6.66
C VAL A 38 2.77 -2.97 7.54
N GLY A 39 2.55 -3.26 8.82
CA GLY A 39 3.61 -3.64 9.76
C GLY A 39 4.64 -4.62 9.18
N PRO A 40 4.24 -5.77 8.62
CA PRO A 40 5.18 -6.74 8.05
C PRO A 40 5.86 -6.28 6.75
N LEU A 41 5.27 -5.31 6.05
CA LEU A 41 5.70 -4.86 4.71
C LEU A 41 6.45 -3.52 4.77
N ALA A 42 6.60 -2.93 5.97
CA ALA A 42 7.17 -1.61 6.15
C ALA A 42 8.67 -1.56 5.78
N GLU A 43 9.43 -2.61 6.11
CA GLU A 43 10.84 -2.73 5.72
C GLU A 43 10.98 -2.89 4.21
N GLU A 44 10.18 -3.74 3.57
CA GLU A 44 10.16 -3.89 2.11
C GLU A 44 9.86 -2.57 1.40
N ILE A 45 8.93 -1.77 1.93
CA ILE A 45 8.61 -0.46 1.37
C ILE A 45 9.82 0.49 1.48
N LEU A 46 10.54 0.48 2.60
CA LEU A 46 11.67 1.38 2.85
C LEU A 46 12.91 1.04 2.00
N ASP A 47 13.18 -0.24 1.79
CA ASP A 47 14.33 -0.77 1.03
C ASP A 47 14.21 -0.62 -0.50
N GLY A 48 13.27 0.21 -0.96
CA GLY A 48 13.03 0.43 -2.40
C GLY A 48 12.10 -0.61 -3.03
N GLY A 49 11.49 -1.47 -2.21
CA GLY A 49 10.41 -2.35 -2.65
C GLY A 49 9.07 -1.64 -2.80
N LEU A 50 8.97 -0.31 -2.67
CA LEU A 50 7.72 0.42 -2.82
C LEU A 50 7.06 0.24 -4.19
N GLU A 51 7.85 0.11 -5.26
CA GLU A 51 7.35 -0.30 -6.59
C GLU A 51 6.77 -1.71 -6.59
N ARG A 52 7.49 -2.67 -6.01
CA ARG A 52 7.05 -4.08 -5.90
C ARG A 52 5.81 -4.21 -5.03
N PHE A 53 5.76 -3.43 -3.95
CA PHE A 53 4.64 -3.35 -3.04
C PHE A 53 3.42 -2.75 -3.75
N ALA A 54 3.59 -1.64 -4.48
CA ALA A 54 2.52 -1.02 -5.26
C ALA A 54 1.96 -1.98 -6.34
N ALA A 55 2.85 -2.67 -7.07
CA ALA A 55 2.47 -3.70 -8.04
C ALA A 55 1.75 -4.89 -7.38
N GLY A 56 2.24 -5.35 -6.22
CA GLY A 56 1.61 -6.40 -5.43
C GLY A 56 0.24 -6.01 -4.90
N ARG A 57 0.04 -4.74 -4.52
CA ARG A 57 -1.25 -4.21 -4.07
C ARG A 57 -2.26 -4.16 -5.22
N ALA A 58 -1.84 -3.72 -6.41
CA ALA A 58 -2.69 -3.72 -7.60
C ALA A 58 -3.16 -5.15 -7.95
N ARG A 59 -2.27 -6.14 -7.86
CA ARG A 59 -2.64 -7.56 -8.04
C ARG A 59 -3.65 -8.05 -7.00
N ARG A 60 -3.45 -7.74 -5.71
CA ARG A 60 -4.38 -8.12 -4.63
C ARG A 60 -5.76 -7.49 -4.81
N ALA A 61 -5.80 -6.20 -5.17
CA ALA A 61 -7.05 -5.51 -5.49
C ALA A 61 -7.77 -6.15 -6.68
N ALA A 62 -7.05 -6.49 -7.76
CA ALA A 62 -7.63 -7.17 -8.92
C ALA A 62 -8.18 -8.57 -8.58
N GLN A 63 -7.48 -9.35 -7.76
CA GLN A 63 -7.92 -10.68 -7.32
C GLN A 63 -9.16 -10.61 -6.43
N SER A 64 -9.24 -9.63 -5.51
CA SER A 64 -10.46 -9.42 -4.70
C SER A 64 -11.68 -9.08 -5.56
N ARG A 65 -11.47 -8.36 -6.68
CA ARG A 65 -12.52 -8.01 -7.64
C ARG A 65 -12.93 -9.18 -8.53
N ALA A 66 -12.00 -10.08 -8.85
CA ALA A 66 -12.28 -11.31 -9.59
C ALA A 66 -13.01 -12.36 -8.72
N ALA A 67 -12.75 -12.38 -7.41
CA ALA A 67 -13.46 -13.22 -6.45
C ALA A 67 -14.94 -12.80 -6.26
N TRP A 68 -15.27 -11.54 -6.56
CA TRP A 68 -16.65 -11.06 -6.61
C TRP A 68 -17.18 -11.14 -8.05
N GLY A 69 -17.51 -12.34 -8.50
CA GLY A 69 -18.39 -12.49 -9.67
C GLY A 69 -19.74 -11.81 -9.37
N PRO A 70 -20.36 -11.07 -10.32
CA PRO A 70 -21.69 -10.53 -10.08
C PRO A 70 -22.61 -11.70 -9.67
N PRO A 71 -23.48 -11.52 -8.66
CA PRO A 71 -24.37 -12.59 -8.23
C PRO A 71 -25.13 -13.09 -9.45
N ALA A 72 -25.08 -14.39 -9.70
CA ALA A 72 -25.87 -15.00 -10.76
C ALA A 72 -27.34 -14.66 -10.48
N ILE A 73 -27.96 -13.91 -11.38
CA ILE A 73 -29.39 -13.60 -11.29
C ILE A 73 -30.11 -14.86 -11.78
N PRO A 74 -30.81 -15.61 -10.90
CA PRO A 74 -31.59 -16.76 -11.35
C PRO A 74 -32.72 -16.29 -12.29
N ALA A 75 -32.92 -17.06 -13.36
CA ALA A 75 -33.95 -16.82 -14.38
C ALA A 75 -35.37 -17.09 -13.87
#